data_AF-A0A7W5ZJH8-F1
#
_entry.id   AF-A0A7W5ZJH8-F1
#
_cell.length_a   1.000
_cell.length_b   1.000
_cell.length_c   1.000
_cell.angle_alpha   90.00
_cell.angle_beta   90.00
_cell.angle_gamma   90.00
#
_symmetry.space_group_name_H-M   'P 1'
#
loop_
_entity.id
_entity.type
_entity.pdbx_description
1 polymer ?
#
loop_
_entity_poly.entity_id
_entity_poly.type
_entity_poly.pdbx_seq_one_letter_code
_entity_poly.pdbx_strand_id
1 'polypeptide(L)'
;MKGKRLKQLIQALGLKPANFEKKCLGESRAKNIYNWINDEFGMKEAVLEKIIESVKKIRPDFNGDWLRYGTGEMFFGSDSEAVKLPVEYELQMLKHEVEALRRENGILKIFLAEKGVDLRNLGG
;
A
#
# COMPACT_ATOMS: atom_id res chain seq x y z
N MET A 1 19.60 -15.62 -3.72
CA MET A 1 19.19 -14.63 -4.76
C MET A 1 17.71 -14.25 -4.68
N LYS A 2 16.80 -15.12 -4.25
CA LYS A 2 15.37 -14.77 -4.07
C LYS A 2 15.17 -13.90 -2.82
N GLY A 3 15.94 -14.11 -1.75
CA GLY A 3 15.86 -13.33 -0.51
C GLY A 3 16.19 -11.85 -0.67
N LYS A 4 17.27 -11.52 -1.40
CA LYS A 4 17.63 -10.12 -1.72
C LYS A 4 16.50 -9.38 -2.45
N ARG A 5 15.85 -10.04 -3.42
CA ARG A 5 14.73 -9.48 -4.19
C ARG A 5 13.48 -9.33 -3.32
N LEU A 6 13.20 -10.31 -2.46
CA LEU A 6 12.11 -10.20 -1.49
C LEU A 6 12.32 -9.01 -0.54
N LYS A 7 13.56 -8.79 -0.07
CA LYS A 7 13.92 -7.61 0.74
C LYS A 7 13.66 -6.31 0.00
N GLN A 8 14.10 -6.22 -1.26
CA GLN A 8 13.90 -5.04 -2.11
C GLN A 8 12.41 -4.76 -2.33
N LEU A 9 11.61 -5.79 -2.59
CA LEU A 9 10.17 -5.65 -2.74
C LEU A 9 9.50 -5.12 -1.45
N ILE A 10 9.86 -5.67 -0.30
CA ILE A 10 9.34 -5.23 1.00
C ILE A 10 9.68 -3.75 1.25
N GLN A 11 10.91 -3.35 0.92
CA GLN A 11 11.35 -1.96 1.01
C GLN A 11 10.61 -1.04 0.04
N ALA A 12 10.44 -1.46 -1.21
CA ALA A 12 9.72 -0.70 -2.23
C ALA A 12 8.23 -0.50 -1.90
N LEU A 13 7.63 -1.45 -1.17
CA LEU A 13 6.27 -1.34 -0.66
C LEU A 13 6.16 -0.49 0.63
N GLY A 14 7.28 -0.05 1.21
CA GLY A 14 7.30 0.71 2.46
C GLY A 14 6.81 -0.07 3.68
N LEU A 15 6.88 -1.41 3.65
CA LEU A 15 6.35 -2.28 4.69
C LEU A 15 7.46 -2.82 5.60
N LYS A 16 7.13 -3.06 6.88
CA LYS A 16 7.96 -3.90 7.75
C LYS A 16 7.81 -5.38 7.33
N PRO A 17 8.86 -6.23 7.42
CA PRO A 17 8.78 -7.64 7.02
C PRO A 17 7.61 -8.41 7.62
N ALA A 18 7.35 -8.25 8.93
CA ALA A 18 6.22 -8.91 9.60
C ALA A 18 4.85 -8.43 9.09
N ASN A 19 4.72 -7.14 8.75
CA ASN A 19 3.48 -6.60 8.18
C ASN A 19 3.27 -7.09 6.74
N PHE A 20 4.35 -7.20 5.97
CA PHE A 20 4.32 -7.78 4.63
C PHE A 20 3.86 -9.24 4.67
N GLU A 21 4.46 -10.04 5.55
CA GLU A 21 4.09 -11.45 5.71
C GLU A 21 2.62 -11.61 6.09
N LYS A 22 2.16 -10.85 7.09
CA LYS A 22 0.74 -10.83 7.50
C LYS A 22 -0.18 -10.43 6.34
N LYS A 23 0.18 -9.43 5.55
CA LYS A 23 -0.61 -8.99 4.39
C LYS A 23 -0.69 -10.05 3.28
N CYS A 24 0.39 -10.77 3.01
CA CYS A 24 0.46 -11.72 1.91
C CYS A 24 -0.03 -13.13 2.28
N LEU A 25 0.15 -13.54 3.54
CA LEU A 25 -0.07 -14.92 3.98
C LEU A 25 -1.15 -15.05 5.06
N GLY A 26 -1.72 -13.95 5.54
CA GLY A 26 -2.78 -13.92 6.57
C GLY A 26 -2.29 -14.16 8.00
N GLU A 27 -1.17 -14.87 8.16
CA GLU A 27 -0.51 -15.11 9.44
C GLU A 27 0.88 -14.44 9.47
N SER A 28 1.25 -13.87 10.62
CA SER A 28 2.61 -13.40 10.86
C SER A 28 3.42 -14.52 11.51
N ARG A 29 4.41 -15.05 10.79
CA ARG A 29 5.43 -15.94 11.34
C ARG A 29 6.77 -15.28 11.11
N ALA A 30 6.99 -14.13 11.74
CA ALA A 30 8.10 -13.21 11.47
C ALA A 30 9.47 -13.91 11.26
N LYS A 31 9.74 -15.01 11.97
CA LYS A 31 10.94 -15.84 11.77
C LYS A 31 11.10 -16.33 10.31
N ASN A 32 10.03 -16.76 9.65
CA ASN A 32 10.03 -17.23 8.27
C ASN A 32 10.40 -16.13 7.27
N ILE A 33 9.82 -14.93 7.39
CA ILE A 33 10.11 -13.84 6.46
C ILE A 33 11.56 -13.37 6.58
N TYR A 34 12.13 -13.33 7.80
CA TYR A 34 13.55 -13.03 7.99
C TYR A 34 14.45 -14.12 7.41
N ASN A 35 14.11 -15.39 7.63
CA ASN A 35 14.83 -16.52 7.03
C ASN A 35 14.83 -16.46 5.49
N TRP A 36 13.71 -16.09 4.87
CA TRP A 36 13.62 -15.95 3.42
C TRP A 36 14.42 -14.75 2.91
N ILE A 37 14.35 -13.60 3.58
CA ILE A 37 15.10 -12.39 3.21
C ILE A 37 16.61 -12.62 3.28
N ASN A 38 17.08 -13.36 4.29
CA ASN A 38 18.50 -13.67 4.48
C ASN A 38 18.98 -14.86 3.63
N ASP A 39 18.10 -15.46 2.80
CA ASP A 39 18.37 -16.70 2.06
C ASP A 39 18.81 -17.87 2.98
N GLU A 40 18.44 -17.87 4.27
CA GLU A 40 18.78 -18.91 5.26
C GLU A 40 17.98 -20.20 5.03
N PHE A 41 16.74 -20.07 4.56
CA PHE A 41 15.87 -21.20 4.21
C PHE A 41 15.19 -20.97 2.86
N GLY A 42 15.09 -22.03 2.07
CA GLY A 42 14.36 -22.01 0.81
C GLY A 42 12.86 -21.74 1.02
N MET A 43 12.34 -20.75 0.32
CA MET A 43 10.91 -20.49 0.24
C MET A 43 10.25 -21.52 -0.67
N LYS A 44 9.20 -22.20 -0.19
CA LYS A 44 8.41 -23.14 -1.00
C LYS A 44 7.71 -22.40 -2.14
N GLU A 45 7.59 -23.03 -3.29
CA GLU A 45 7.00 -22.40 -4.49
C GLU A 45 5.53 -21.97 -4.27
N ALA A 46 4.75 -22.78 -3.54
CA ALA A 46 3.37 -22.42 -3.19
C ALA A 46 3.28 -21.16 -2.30
N VAL A 47 4.31 -20.87 -1.49
CA VAL A 47 4.38 -19.64 -0.69
C VAL A 47 4.77 -18.46 -1.57
N LEU A 48 5.75 -18.66 -2.46
CA LEU A 48 6.13 -17.65 -3.45
C LEU A 48 4.93 -17.24 -4.30
N GLU A 49 4.11 -18.19 -4.76
CA GLU A 49 2.95 -17.87 -5.59
C GLU A 49 1.90 -17.04 -4.83
N LYS A 50 1.60 -17.42 -3.58
CA LYS A 50 0.72 -16.62 -2.71
C LYS A 50 1.24 -15.21 -2.50
N ILE A 51 2.55 -15.05 -2.34
CA ILE A 51 3.18 -13.73 -2.23
C ILE A 51 2.99 -12.96 -3.54
N ILE A 52 3.27 -13.56 -4.69
CA ILE A 52 3.11 -12.89 -6.00
C ILE A 52 1.66 -12.46 -6.22
N GLU A 53 0.70 -13.34 -6.00
CA GLU A 53 -0.73 -13.03 -6.13
C GLU A 53 -1.17 -11.91 -5.18
N SER A 54 -0.71 -11.96 -3.93
CA SER A 54 -1.03 -10.93 -2.93
C SER A 54 -0.41 -9.58 -3.26
N VAL A 55 0.83 -9.57 -3.73
CA VAL A 55 1.51 -8.35 -4.15
C VAL A 55 0.82 -7.78 -5.38
N LYS A 56 0.42 -8.59 -6.36
CA LYS A 56 -0.36 -8.13 -7.53
C LYS A 56 -1.69 -7.47 -7.14
N LYS A 57 -2.32 -7.90 -6.04
CA LYS A 57 -3.53 -7.24 -5.50
C LYS A 57 -3.23 -5.86 -4.89
N ILE A 58 -2.02 -5.64 -4.38
CA ILE A 58 -1.58 -4.38 -3.78
C ILE A 58 -0.98 -3.43 -4.83
N ARG A 59 -0.23 -4.00 -5.79
CA ARG A 59 0.50 -3.34 -6.87
C ARG A 59 0.28 -4.12 -8.16
N PRO A 60 -0.76 -3.80 -8.94
CA PRO A 60 -1.09 -4.51 -10.18
C PRO A 60 0.01 -4.46 -11.24
N ASP A 61 0.88 -3.45 -11.18
CA ASP A 61 2.06 -3.26 -12.00
C ASP A 61 3.24 -4.15 -11.60
N PHE A 62 3.11 -4.96 -10.54
CA PHE A 62 4.19 -5.85 -10.09
C PHE A 62 4.47 -7.00 -11.05
N ASN A 63 5.74 -7.15 -11.41
CA ASN A 63 6.26 -8.26 -12.20
C ASN A 63 6.62 -9.46 -11.31
N GLY A 64 5.78 -10.49 -11.33
CA GLY A 64 6.02 -11.74 -10.60
C GLY A 64 7.28 -12.50 -11.05
N ASP A 65 7.64 -12.40 -12.33
CA ASP A 65 8.81 -13.08 -12.89
C ASP A 65 10.11 -12.44 -12.40
N TRP A 66 10.08 -11.14 -12.10
CA TRP A 66 11.21 -10.48 -11.43
C TRP A 66 11.47 -11.08 -10.05
N LEU A 67 10.45 -11.37 -9.24
CA LEU A 67 10.66 -12.00 -7.92
C LEU A 67 11.01 -13.48 -8.03
N ARG A 68 10.45 -14.18 -9.03
CA ARG A 68 10.65 -15.62 -9.22
C ARG A 68 12.00 -15.95 -9.86
N TYR A 69 12.32 -15.32 -10.98
CA TYR A 69 13.47 -15.63 -11.83
C TYR A 69 14.53 -14.53 -11.86
N GLY A 70 14.11 -13.27 -11.67
CA GLY A 70 15.02 -12.12 -11.67
C GLY A 70 15.06 -11.47 -13.04
N THR A 71 14.03 -11.70 -13.84
CA THR A 71 13.91 -11.28 -15.23
C THR A 71 13.03 -10.04 -15.31
N GLY A 72 13.47 -9.04 -16.08
CA GLY A 72 12.76 -7.77 -16.25
C GLY A 72 12.91 -6.84 -15.04
N GLU A 73 12.00 -5.87 -14.93
CA GLU A 73 11.95 -4.89 -13.83
C GLU A 73 10.99 -5.36 -12.72
N MET A 74 11.11 -4.80 -11.51
CA MET A 74 10.21 -5.14 -10.38
C MET A 74 8.77 -4.72 -10.64
N PHE A 75 8.58 -3.57 -11.27
CA PHE A 75 7.29 -3.01 -11.66
C PHE A 75 7.32 -2.71 -13.15
N PHE A 76 6.25 -3.01 -13.87
CA PHE A 76 6.13 -2.65 -15.29
C PHE A 76 5.91 -1.13 -15.42
N GLY A 77 6.66 -0.49 -16.31
CA GLY A 77 6.53 0.94 -16.58
C GLY A 77 7.28 1.85 -15.59
N SER A 78 8.35 1.36 -14.97
CA SER A 78 9.18 2.16 -14.04
C SER A 78 10.13 3.18 -14.68
N ASP A 79 9.92 3.52 -15.95
CA ASP A 79 10.51 4.73 -16.54
C ASP A 79 9.58 5.93 -16.31
N SER A 80 10.03 6.82 -15.41
CA SER A 80 9.56 8.20 -15.19
C SER A 80 8.39 8.44 -14.23
N GLU A 81 8.74 9.07 -13.09
CA GLU A 81 7.99 10.04 -12.29
C GLU A 81 6.61 9.68 -11.72
N ALA A 82 6.55 9.77 -10.38
CA ALA A 82 5.39 9.61 -9.51
C ALA A 82 4.72 8.23 -9.59
N VAL A 83 4.64 7.56 -8.44
CA VAL A 83 3.72 6.44 -8.23
C VAL A 83 2.31 6.98 -8.49
N LYS A 84 1.82 6.89 -9.74
CA LYS A 84 0.40 7.05 -10.04
C LYS A 84 -0.27 5.87 -9.36
N LEU A 85 -0.87 6.13 -8.22
CA LEU A 85 -1.83 5.21 -7.65
C LEU A 85 -2.88 4.94 -8.75
N PRO A 86 -3.46 3.74 -8.84
CA PRO A 86 -4.59 3.51 -9.73
C PRO A 86 -5.58 4.65 -9.54
N VAL A 87 -6.10 5.23 -10.63
CA VAL A 87 -6.99 6.40 -10.58
C VAL A 87 -8.15 6.14 -9.63
N GLU A 88 -8.61 4.90 -9.55
CA GLU A 88 -9.65 4.43 -8.63
C GLU A 88 -9.26 4.62 -7.15
N TYR A 89 -7.99 4.38 -6.80
CA TYR A 89 -7.48 4.56 -5.44
C TYR A 89 -7.31 6.03 -5.06
N GLU A 90 -6.78 6.86 -5.98
CA GLU A 90 -6.71 8.32 -5.77
C GLU A 90 -8.11 8.90 -5.57
N LEU A 91 -9.06 8.47 -6.41
CA LEU A 91 -10.45 8.93 -6.35
C LEU A 91 -11.14 8.45 -5.07
N GLN A 92 -10.80 7.26 -4.56
CA GLN A 92 -11.32 6.77 -3.28
C GLN A 92 -10.75 7.54 -2.08
N MET A 93 -9.46 7.83 -2.09
CA MET A 93 -8.82 8.64 -1.05
C MET A 93 -9.39 10.06 -1.02
N LEU A 94 -9.53 10.70 -2.19
CA LEU A 94 -10.08 12.03 -2.31
C LEU A 94 -11.54 12.09 -1.84
N LYS A 95 -12.35 11.07 -2.14
CA LYS A 95 -13.72 10.96 -1.62
C LYS A 95 -13.75 10.91 -0.09
N HIS A 96 -12.90 10.09 0.52
CA HIS A 96 -12.82 10.01 1.98
C HIS A 96 -12.37 11.33 2.62
N GLU A 97 -11.42 12.03 2.01
CA GLU A 97 -10.95 13.33 2.49
C GLU A 97 -12.03 14.41 2.37
N VAL A 98 -12.75 14.47 1.24
CA VAL A 98 -13.89 15.39 1.06
C VAL A 98 -14.99 15.11 2.08
N GLU A 99 -15.27 13.85 2.39
CA GLU A 99 -16.26 13.48 3.42
C GLU A 99 -15.81 13.84 4.84
N ALA A 100 -14.51 13.76 5.14
CA ALA A 100 -13.96 14.21 6.42
C ALA A 100 -14.12 15.74 6.58
N LEU A 101 -13.69 16.49 5.56
CA LEU A 101 -13.80 17.96 5.57
C LEU A 101 -15.25 18.44 5.64
N ARG A 102 -16.18 17.75 4.95
CA ARG A 102 -17.63 18.06 5.06
C ARG A 102 -18.16 17.87 6.47
N ARG A 103 -17.73 16.81 7.16
CA ARG A 103 -18.12 16.56 8.56
C ARG A 103 -17.56 17.64 9.48
N GLU A 104 -16.28 17.96 9.36
CA GLU A 104 -15.63 19.01 10.15
C GLU A 104 -16.29 20.38 9.93
N ASN A 105 -16.58 20.74 8.69
CA ASN A 105 -17.28 21.98 8.36
C ASN A 105 -18.70 22.00 8.96
N GLY A 106 -19.40 20.86 8.94
CA GLY A 106 -20.70 20.71 9.62
C GLY A 106 -20.62 20.98 11.12
N ILE A 107 -19.62 20.41 11.81
CA ILE A 107 -19.39 20.62 13.24
C ILE A 107 -19.08 22.09 13.53
N LEU A 108 -18.22 22.73 12.73
CA LEU A 108 -17.87 24.13 12.89
C LEU A 108 -19.08 25.06 12.72
N LYS A 109 -19.95 24.79 11.73
CA LYS A 109 -21.18 25.56 11.53
C LYS A 109 -22.13 25.47 12.73
N ILE A 110 -22.29 24.27 13.32
CA ILE A 110 -23.11 24.08 14.53
C ILE A 110 -22.52 24.88 15.69
N PHE A 111 -21.22 24.74 15.94
CA PHE A 111 -20.54 25.47 17.01
C PHE A 111 -20.67 27.00 16.87
N LEU A 112 -20.49 27.53 15.65
CA LEU A 112 -20.63 28.97 15.39
C LEU A 112 -22.07 29.45 15.57
N ALA A 113 -23.06 28.65 15.16
CA ALA A 113 -24.46 28.96 15.39
C ALA A 113 -24.81 28.99 16.89
N GLU A 114 -24.29 28.06 17.70
CA GLU A 114 -24.42 28.06 19.17
C GLU A 114 -23.79 29.30 19.83
N LYS A 115 -22.75 29.87 19.20
CA LYS A 115 -22.11 31.12 19.64
C LYS A 115 -22.77 32.38 19.10
N GLY A 116 -23.88 32.27 18.38
CA GLY A 116 -24.63 33.40 17.82
C GLY A 116 -23.95 34.09 16.63
N VAL A 117 -23.01 33.40 15.97
CA VAL A 117 -22.32 33.93 14.78
C VAL A 117 -23.22 33.79 13.56
N ASP A 118 -23.45 34.89 12.84
CA ASP A 118 -24.23 34.88 11.60
C ASP A 118 -23.44 34.25 10.44
N LEU A 119 -23.85 33.04 10.05
CA LEU A 119 -23.20 32.26 9.00
C LEU A 119 -23.44 32.81 7.58
N ARG A 120 -24.35 33.78 7.39
CA ARG A 120 -24.69 34.35 6.07
C ARG A 120 -23.57 35.23 5.47
N ASN A 121 -22.63 35.69 6.29
CA ASN A 121 -21.51 36.52 5.85
C ASN A 121 -20.22 35.74 5.51
N LEU A 122 -20.24 34.40 5.57
CA LEU A 122 -19.06 33.55 5.39
C LEU A 122 -18.95 32.92 3.98
N GLY A 123 -19.83 33.27 3.03
CA GLY A 123 -19.78 32.82 1.65
C GLY A 123 -19.24 33.90 0.72
N GLY A 124 -18.01 33.74 0.25
CA GLY A 124 -17.44 34.45 -0.90
C GLY A 124 -17.26 33.49 -2.08
#